data_AF-A0AA35P5W6-F1
#
_entry.id   AF-A0AA35P5W6-F1
#
_cell.length_a   1.000
_cell.length_b   1.000
_cell.length_c   1.000
_cell.angle_alpha   90.00
_cell.angle_beta   90.00
_cell.angle_gamma   90.00
#
_symmetry.space_group_name_H-M   'P 1'
#
loop_
_entity.id
_entity.type
_entity.pdbx_description
1 polymer ?
#
loop_
_entity_poly.entity_id
_entity_poly.type
_entity_poly.pdbx_seq_one_letter_code
_entity_poly.pdbx_strand_id
1 'polypeptide(L)'
;MAVHWVLLPFILGLLSGTQGQTFHMGSCPDPPVQEGFDVNKYQGIWYEIEKLPSNFEKGKCIQAHYELKENGKVRVVNKELLSDGSINQIEGEAFQRDHHEPAKLQVKFSSFMPAAPYWVLSTDYENYTLIYSCTNFLWLFHVDYAWIMSRTRQLPPETVEHLKSTLQSYKIETARMMPTDQENCPSDM
;
A
#
# COMPACT_ATOMS: atom_id res chain seq x y z
N MET A 1 14.86 -19.17 -61.74
CA MET A 1 14.94 -19.31 -60.28
C MET A 1 14.39 -18.04 -59.66
N ALA A 2 13.12 -18.05 -59.24
CA ALA A 2 12.47 -16.89 -58.63
C ALA A 2 12.40 -17.14 -57.11
N VAL A 3 13.03 -16.26 -56.33
CA VAL A 3 12.99 -16.29 -54.86
C VAL A 3 11.76 -15.50 -54.42
N HIS A 4 10.74 -16.19 -53.92
CA HIS A 4 9.60 -15.55 -53.26
C HIS A 4 9.97 -15.24 -51.81
N TRP A 5 10.04 -13.95 -51.48
CA TRP A 5 10.12 -13.46 -50.11
C TRP A 5 8.75 -13.62 -49.46
N VAL A 6 8.63 -14.53 -48.50
CA VAL A 6 7.47 -14.60 -47.61
C VAL A 6 7.64 -13.53 -46.53
N LEU A 7 6.85 -12.47 -46.61
CA LEU A 7 6.72 -11.47 -45.55
C LEU A 7 6.03 -12.11 -44.34
N LEU A 8 6.79 -12.34 -43.26
CA LEU A 8 6.25 -12.67 -41.95
C LEU A 8 5.61 -11.41 -41.34
N PRO A 9 4.32 -11.41 -40.97
CA PRO A 9 3.72 -10.29 -40.28
C PRO A 9 4.24 -10.30 -38.83
N PHE A 10 5.09 -9.33 -38.49
CA PHE A 10 5.39 -8.97 -37.11
C PHE A 10 4.11 -8.39 -36.50
N ILE A 11 3.28 -9.23 -35.89
CA ILE A 11 2.25 -8.77 -34.98
C ILE A 11 2.99 -8.41 -33.68
N LEU A 12 3.50 -7.18 -33.64
CA LEU A 12 3.91 -6.55 -32.40
C LEU A 12 2.62 -6.21 -31.65
N GLY A 13 2.08 -7.20 -30.93
CA GLY A 13 0.98 -6.98 -30.02
C GLY A 13 1.43 -5.95 -28.99
N LEU A 14 0.82 -4.77 -29.02
CA LEU A 14 0.84 -3.81 -27.92
C LEU A 14 0.23 -4.53 -26.72
N LEU A 15 1.08 -5.17 -25.92
CA LEU A 15 0.77 -5.53 -24.56
C LEU A 15 0.66 -4.21 -23.79
N SER A 16 -0.50 -3.58 -23.87
CA SER A 16 -0.90 -2.57 -22.89
C SER A 16 -0.89 -3.29 -21.55
N GLY A 17 0.21 -3.15 -20.81
CA GLY A 17 0.35 -3.72 -19.48
C GLY A 17 -0.76 -3.16 -18.60
N THR A 18 -1.76 -3.97 -18.31
CA THR A 18 -2.76 -3.61 -17.32
C THR A 18 -2.05 -3.56 -15.97
N GLN A 19 -1.98 -2.37 -15.37
CA GLN A 19 -1.53 -2.16 -13.99
C GLN A 19 -2.50 -2.92 -13.09
N GLY A 20 -2.18 -4.18 -12.81
CA GLY A 20 -2.99 -5.08 -11.99
C GLY A 20 -2.19 -5.57 -10.80
N GLN A 21 -2.89 -6.06 -9.78
CA GLN A 21 -2.28 -6.76 -8.66
C GLN A 21 -1.32 -7.86 -9.16
N THR A 22 -0.15 -7.92 -8.55
CA THR A 22 0.85 -8.94 -8.90
C THR A 22 0.95 -10.06 -7.89
N PHE A 23 1.26 -11.21 -8.45
CA PHE A 23 1.54 -12.43 -7.74
C PHE A 23 3.04 -12.68 -7.81
N HIS A 24 3.63 -12.96 -6.65
CA HIS A 24 5.05 -13.24 -6.50
C HIS A 24 5.21 -14.71 -6.12
N MET A 25 6.19 -15.38 -6.69
CA MET A 25 6.48 -16.78 -6.36
C MET A 25 7.12 -16.90 -4.97
N GLY A 26 6.82 -17.97 -4.26
CA GLY A 26 7.32 -18.23 -2.92
C GLY A 26 6.52 -17.54 -1.82
N SER A 27 7.03 -17.64 -0.60
CA SER A 27 6.39 -17.06 0.59
C SER A 27 6.65 -15.56 0.72
N CYS A 28 5.76 -14.87 1.44
CA CYS A 28 5.93 -13.50 1.86
C CYS A 28 7.31 -13.27 2.50
N PRO A 29 8.01 -12.19 2.12
CA PRO A 29 9.09 -11.64 2.92
C PRO A 29 8.65 -11.39 4.37
N ASP A 30 9.57 -11.55 5.31
CA ASP A 30 9.39 -11.19 6.73
C ASP A 30 10.36 -10.05 7.10
N PRO A 31 10.11 -8.82 6.63
CA PRO A 31 10.96 -7.68 6.93
C PRO A 31 10.94 -7.34 8.43
N PRO A 32 12.02 -6.75 8.97
CA PRO A 32 11.96 -6.12 10.27
C PRO A 32 10.94 -4.97 10.27
N VAL A 33 10.33 -4.75 11.42
CA VAL A 33 9.30 -3.73 11.64
C VAL A 33 9.80 -2.64 12.58
N GLN A 34 9.08 -1.52 12.65
CA GLN A 34 9.44 -0.38 13.49
C GLN A 34 9.68 -0.81 14.95
N GLU A 35 10.90 -0.61 15.43
CA GLU A 35 11.23 -0.82 16.84
C GLU A 35 10.53 0.21 17.72
N GLY A 36 10.01 -0.24 18.87
CA GLY A 36 9.35 0.64 19.84
C GLY A 36 8.11 1.35 19.29
N PHE A 37 7.36 0.70 18.40
CA PHE A 37 6.16 1.29 17.79
C PHE A 37 5.14 1.77 18.84
N ASP A 38 4.85 3.07 18.83
CA ASP A 38 3.87 3.72 19.71
C ASP A 38 2.62 4.11 18.93
N VAL A 39 1.56 3.33 19.11
CA VAL A 39 0.26 3.55 18.45
C VAL A 39 -0.36 4.91 18.81
N ASN A 40 -0.04 5.48 19.99
CA ASN A 40 -0.60 6.77 20.40
C ASN A 40 -0.08 7.91 19.53
N LYS A 41 1.20 7.85 19.13
CA LYS A 41 1.84 8.83 18.24
C LYS A 41 1.45 8.63 16.78
N TYR A 42 0.97 7.44 16.42
CA TYR A 42 0.59 7.09 15.06
C TYR A 42 -0.79 7.62 14.62
N GLN A 43 -1.62 8.01 15.59
CA GLN A 43 -2.98 8.52 15.37
C GLN A 43 -3.04 9.74 14.45
N GLY A 44 -4.24 10.06 13.96
CA GLY A 44 -4.49 11.18 13.06
C GLY A 44 -4.44 10.77 11.60
N ILE A 45 -4.35 11.76 10.72
CA ILE A 45 -4.43 11.58 9.27
C ILE A 45 -3.05 11.23 8.71
N TRP A 46 -3.04 10.31 7.76
CA TRP A 46 -1.93 10.00 6.88
C TRP A 46 -2.42 10.03 5.42
N TYR A 47 -1.70 10.75 4.56
CA TYR A 47 -1.95 10.83 3.12
C TYR A 47 -1.10 9.80 2.38
N GLU A 48 -1.70 9.02 1.50
CA GLU A 48 -0.97 8.06 0.67
C GLU A 48 -0.14 8.81 -0.39
N ILE A 49 1.16 8.59 -0.42
CA ILE A 49 2.09 9.24 -1.36
C ILE A 49 2.43 8.32 -2.51
N GLU A 50 2.79 7.07 -2.20
CA GLU A 50 2.98 6.02 -3.19
C GLU A 50 2.49 4.68 -2.66
N LYS A 51 2.08 3.80 -3.58
CA LYS A 51 1.69 2.43 -3.23
C LYS A 51 2.09 1.40 -4.27
N LEU A 52 2.22 0.15 -3.86
CA LEU A 52 2.15 -0.98 -4.80
C LEU A 52 0.72 -1.09 -5.37
N PRO A 53 0.55 -1.60 -6.62
CA PRO A 53 -0.76 -1.65 -7.26
C PRO A 53 -1.77 -2.41 -6.40
N SER A 54 -2.95 -1.81 -6.20
CA SER A 54 -4.05 -2.40 -5.46
C SER A 54 -5.33 -2.34 -6.30
N ASN A 55 -6.15 -3.40 -6.24
CA ASN A 55 -7.41 -3.45 -7.01
C ASN A 55 -8.58 -2.76 -6.29
N PHE A 56 -8.40 -2.36 -5.03
CA PHE A 56 -9.43 -1.81 -4.16
C PHE A 56 -9.33 -0.29 -3.95
N GLU A 57 -8.20 0.34 -4.30
CA GLU A 57 -8.05 1.81 -4.33
C GLU A 57 -7.88 2.25 -5.79
N LYS A 58 -8.78 3.10 -6.26
CA LYS A 58 -8.83 3.52 -7.69
C LYS A 58 -8.88 5.03 -7.86
N GLY A 59 -9.05 5.77 -6.78
CA GLY A 59 -9.17 7.22 -6.78
C GLY A 59 -7.87 7.97 -6.58
N LYS A 60 -8.02 9.26 -6.28
CA LYS A 60 -6.98 10.21 -5.89
C LYS A 60 -7.25 10.76 -4.50
N CYS A 61 -6.36 11.59 -3.97
CA CYS A 61 -6.47 12.23 -2.65
C CYS A 61 -6.59 11.23 -1.50
N ILE A 62 -5.99 10.04 -1.66
CA ILE A 62 -6.20 8.92 -0.75
C ILE A 62 -5.60 9.26 0.62
N GLN A 63 -6.37 8.99 1.67
CA GLN A 63 -5.94 9.21 3.04
C GLN A 63 -6.56 8.19 3.98
N ALA A 64 -5.88 7.98 5.11
CA ALA A 64 -6.34 7.15 6.20
C ALA A 64 -6.34 7.97 7.50
N HIS A 65 -7.47 7.94 8.22
CA HIS A 65 -7.57 8.51 9.56
C HIS A 65 -7.56 7.38 10.60
N TYR A 66 -6.60 7.45 11.52
CA TYR A 66 -6.43 6.48 12.60
C TYR A 66 -6.81 7.09 13.95
N GLU A 67 -7.69 6.42 14.68
CA GLU A 67 -8.19 6.88 15.98
C GLU A 67 -8.13 5.71 16.99
N LEU A 68 -7.35 5.86 18.07
CA LEU A 68 -7.23 4.84 19.10
C LEU A 68 -8.49 4.81 19.96
N LYS A 69 -9.08 3.63 20.10
CA LYS A 69 -10.28 3.40 20.92
C LYS A 69 -9.88 2.99 22.33
N GLU A 70 -10.80 3.19 23.28
CA GLU A 70 -10.63 2.78 24.68
C GLU A 70 -10.32 1.29 24.86
N ASN A 71 -10.77 0.45 23.92
CA ASN A 71 -10.53 -1.00 23.93
C ASN A 71 -9.14 -1.41 23.36
N GLY A 72 -8.28 -0.45 23.07
CA GLY A 72 -6.93 -0.67 22.53
C GLY A 72 -6.87 -0.98 21.04
N LYS A 73 -8.01 -1.05 20.34
CA LYS A 73 -8.04 -1.15 18.87
C LYS A 73 -7.97 0.23 18.23
N VAL A 74 -7.56 0.29 16.98
CA VAL A 74 -7.51 1.53 16.20
C VAL A 74 -8.64 1.51 15.18
N ARG A 75 -9.51 2.51 15.22
CA ARG A 75 -10.46 2.77 14.14
C ARG A 75 -9.69 3.31 12.94
N VAL A 76 -9.96 2.74 11.76
CA VAL A 76 -9.31 3.11 10.50
C VAL A 76 -10.38 3.57 9.51
N VAL A 77 -10.29 4.80 9.03
CA VAL A 77 -11.19 5.33 8.00
C VAL A 77 -10.35 5.70 6.78
N ASN A 78 -10.50 4.96 5.70
CA ASN A 78 -9.89 5.29 4.41
C ASN A 78 -10.88 6.07 3.55
N LYS A 79 -10.39 7.12 2.88
CA LYS A 79 -11.16 7.90 1.90
C LYS A 79 -10.37 8.04 0.61
N GLU A 80 -11.09 8.05 -0.51
CA GLU A 80 -10.56 8.38 -1.83
C GLU A 80 -11.56 9.21 -2.63
N LEU A 81 -11.07 10.06 -3.52
CA LEU A 81 -11.88 10.79 -4.49
C LEU A 81 -11.90 10.01 -5.82
N LEU A 82 -13.07 9.56 -6.24
CA LEU A 82 -13.27 8.82 -7.48
C LEU A 82 -13.31 9.75 -8.70
N SER A 83 -13.15 9.17 -9.89
CA SER A 83 -13.11 9.92 -11.15
C SER A 83 -14.43 10.63 -11.50
N ASP A 84 -15.55 10.21 -10.92
CA ASP A 84 -16.85 10.87 -11.06
C ASP A 84 -17.07 12.02 -10.06
N GLY A 85 -16.06 12.30 -9.23
CA GLY A 85 -16.08 13.34 -8.20
C GLY A 85 -16.72 12.90 -6.88
N SER A 86 -17.19 11.66 -6.76
CA SER A 86 -17.73 11.13 -5.50
C SER A 86 -16.60 10.74 -4.54
N ILE A 87 -16.85 10.87 -3.23
CA ILE A 87 -15.95 10.38 -2.18
C ILE A 87 -16.35 8.95 -1.83
N ASN A 88 -15.43 8.01 -2.04
CA ASN A 88 -15.57 6.65 -1.55
C ASN A 88 -14.89 6.54 -0.18
N GLN A 89 -15.53 5.84 0.76
CA GLN A 89 -15.05 5.69 2.13
C GLN A 89 -15.26 4.26 2.62
N ILE A 90 -14.27 3.73 3.33
CA ILE A 90 -14.38 2.45 4.05
C ILE A 90 -13.85 2.59 5.47
N GLU A 91 -14.57 2.00 6.42
CA GLU A 91 -14.21 1.99 7.83
C GLU A 91 -13.87 0.56 8.29
N GLY A 92 -12.86 0.44 9.14
CA GLY A 92 -12.41 -0.82 9.71
C GLY A 92 -11.75 -0.65 11.08
N GLU A 93 -11.24 -1.76 11.60
CA GLU A 93 -10.46 -1.78 12.83
C GLU A 93 -9.09 -2.42 12.60
N ALA A 94 -8.04 -1.78 13.11
CA ALA A 94 -6.72 -2.36 13.25
C ALA A 94 -6.45 -2.76 14.72
N PHE A 95 -5.71 -3.85 14.91
CA PHE A 95 -5.37 -4.38 16.22
C PHE A 95 -4.05 -5.14 16.21
N GLN A 96 -3.33 -5.11 17.32
CA GLN A 96 -2.11 -5.90 17.54
C GLN A 96 -2.50 -7.34 17.91
N ARG A 97 -1.82 -8.34 17.33
CA ARG A 97 -1.97 -9.74 17.76
C ARG A 97 -0.94 -10.14 18.80
N ASP A 98 0.28 -9.64 18.68
CA ASP A 98 1.37 -9.88 19.62
C ASP A 98 1.84 -8.54 20.19
N HIS A 99 1.82 -8.41 21.51
CA HIS A 99 2.29 -7.21 22.19
C HIS A 99 3.82 -7.04 22.15
N HIS A 100 4.57 -8.11 21.81
CA HIS A 100 6.02 -8.03 21.65
C HIS A 100 6.43 -7.50 20.26
N GLU A 101 5.53 -7.55 19.28
CA GLU A 101 5.72 -6.98 17.94
C GLU A 101 4.61 -5.94 17.63
N PRO A 102 4.58 -4.79 18.36
CA PRO A 102 3.46 -3.84 18.30
C PRO A 102 3.26 -3.19 16.92
N ALA A 103 4.28 -3.23 16.06
CA ALA A 103 4.25 -2.75 14.68
C ALA A 103 3.65 -3.76 13.68
N LYS A 104 3.43 -5.03 14.08
CA LYS A 104 2.74 -6.05 13.26
C LYS A 104 1.26 -6.09 13.63
N LEU A 105 0.50 -5.18 13.03
CA LEU A 105 -0.95 -5.12 13.21
C LEU A 105 -1.66 -6.03 12.21
N GLN A 106 -2.96 -6.21 12.47
CA GLN A 106 -3.91 -6.68 11.49
C GLN A 106 -5.01 -5.65 11.31
N VAL A 107 -5.54 -5.53 10.10
CA VAL A 107 -6.67 -4.64 9.78
C VAL A 107 -7.85 -5.44 9.24
N LYS A 108 -9.06 -5.08 9.65
CA LYS A 108 -10.30 -5.73 9.22
C LYS A 108 -11.35 -4.68 8.87
N PHE A 109 -11.78 -4.66 7.60
CA PHE A 109 -12.79 -3.74 7.07
C PHE A 109 -14.19 -4.36 6.94
N SER A 110 -14.33 -5.68 7.06
CA SER A 110 -15.62 -6.37 6.96
C SER A 110 -15.64 -7.64 7.78
N SER A 111 -16.76 -7.93 8.45
CA SER A 111 -16.94 -9.15 9.23
C SER A 111 -16.79 -10.43 8.40
N PHE A 112 -17.11 -10.35 7.11
CA PHE A 112 -17.12 -11.49 6.17
C PHE A 112 -15.76 -11.78 5.53
N MET A 113 -14.77 -10.89 5.70
CA MET A 113 -13.42 -11.08 5.19
C MET A 113 -12.44 -11.35 6.35
N PRO A 114 -11.38 -12.14 6.12
CA PRO A 114 -10.31 -12.29 7.10
C PRO A 114 -9.61 -10.94 7.32
N ALA A 115 -8.99 -10.77 8.49
CA ALA A 115 -8.12 -9.63 8.72
C ALA A 115 -6.84 -9.76 7.86
N ALA A 116 -6.40 -8.66 7.28
CA ALA A 116 -5.17 -8.58 6.51
C ALA A 116 -4.01 -8.10 7.40
N PRO A 117 -2.76 -8.53 7.17
CA PRO A 117 -1.60 -7.95 7.83
C PRO A 117 -1.48 -6.44 7.56
N TYR A 118 -1.01 -5.68 8.53
CA TYR A 118 -0.68 -4.26 8.38
C TYR A 118 0.58 -4.01 9.22
N TRP A 119 1.74 -4.06 8.57
CA TRP A 119 3.02 -3.98 9.26
C TRP A 119 3.64 -2.61 9.03
N VAL A 120 3.91 -1.88 10.10
CA VAL A 120 4.65 -0.62 10.03
C VAL A 120 6.14 -0.96 10.01
N LEU A 121 6.76 -0.84 8.84
CA LEU A 121 8.18 -1.15 8.66
C LEU A 121 9.08 -0.06 9.22
N SER A 122 8.69 1.19 9.02
CA SER A 122 9.42 2.37 9.52
C SER A 122 8.50 3.58 9.61
N THR A 123 8.60 4.35 10.68
CA THR A 123 7.90 5.64 10.81
C THR A 123 8.65 6.54 11.78
N ASP A 124 8.66 7.84 11.49
CA ASP A 124 9.09 8.87 12.43
C ASP A 124 7.89 9.53 13.15
N TYR A 125 6.67 9.01 12.94
CA TYR A 125 5.38 9.48 13.46
C TYR A 125 4.93 10.86 12.99
N GLU A 126 5.86 11.72 12.59
CA GLU A 126 5.64 13.15 12.33
C GLU A 126 5.66 13.50 10.85
N ASN A 127 6.32 12.72 10.00
CA ASN A 127 6.48 13.04 8.58
C ASN A 127 6.12 11.87 7.67
N TYR A 128 6.56 10.65 7.97
CA TYR A 128 6.35 9.49 7.11
C TYR A 128 5.99 8.21 7.86
N THR A 129 5.37 7.29 7.13
CA THR A 129 5.25 5.88 7.53
C THR A 129 5.36 4.99 6.29
N LEU A 130 6.07 3.89 6.44
CA LEU A 130 6.21 2.83 5.45
C LEU A 130 5.49 1.59 5.94
N ILE A 131 4.48 1.17 5.19
CA ILE A 131 3.61 0.05 5.55
C ILE A 131 3.80 -1.08 4.55
N TYR A 132 3.73 -2.32 5.04
CA TYR A 132 3.73 -3.53 4.23
C TYR A 132 2.60 -4.47 4.64
N SER A 133 1.98 -5.12 3.66
CA SER A 133 0.99 -6.16 3.87
C SER A 133 1.23 -7.27 2.88
N CYS A 134 1.32 -8.51 3.33
CA CYS A 134 1.53 -9.64 2.45
C CYS A 134 0.71 -10.85 2.88
N THR A 135 0.11 -11.54 1.92
CA THR A 135 -0.68 -12.75 2.15
C THR A 135 -0.19 -13.88 1.25
N ASN A 136 0.16 -15.00 1.89
CA ASN A 136 0.49 -16.24 1.20
C ASN A 136 -0.77 -16.93 0.67
N PHE A 137 -0.69 -17.46 -0.54
CA PHE A 137 -1.76 -18.24 -1.18
C PHE A 137 -1.24 -19.62 -1.56
N LEU A 138 -1.93 -20.64 -1.02
CA LEU A 138 -1.66 -22.05 -1.31
C LEU A 138 -0.17 -22.43 -1.24
N TRP A 139 0.58 -21.75 -0.34
CA TRP A 139 2.01 -21.98 -0.07
C TRP A 139 2.94 -21.79 -1.29
N LEU A 140 2.43 -21.37 -2.44
CA LEU A 140 3.14 -21.34 -3.71
C LEU A 140 3.48 -19.93 -4.16
N PHE A 141 2.56 -19.00 -3.93
CA PHE A 141 2.72 -17.60 -4.29
C PHE A 141 2.17 -16.70 -3.18
N HIS A 142 2.54 -15.43 -3.22
CA HIS A 142 1.99 -14.41 -2.35
C HIS A 142 1.54 -13.20 -3.15
N VAL A 143 0.69 -12.41 -2.50
CA VAL A 143 0.31 -11.07 -2.95
C VAL A 143 0.71 -10.11 -1.86
N ASP A 144 1.37 -9.03 -2.25
CA ASP A 144 1.79 -8.00 -1.34
C ASP A 144 1.33 -6.60 -1.77
N TYR A 145 1.39 -5.73 -0.77
CA TYR A 145 1.04 -4.33 -0.83
C TYR A 145 2.06 -3.58 0.00
N ALA A 146 2.41 -2.39 -0.45
CA ALA A 146 3.22 -1.46 0.33
C ALA A 146 2.68 -0.06 0.12
N TRP A 147 2.74 0.76 1.16
CA TRP A 147 2.32 2.15 1.12
C TRP A 147 3.40 3.02 1.75
N ILE A 148 3.78 4.07 1.06
CA ILE A 148 4.47 5.21 1.63
C ILE A 148 3.40 6.26 1.90
N MET A 149 3.26 6.67 3.16
CA MET A 149 2.31 7.70 3.56
C MET A 149 3.02 8.84 4.27
N SER A 150 2.39 10.01 4.31
CA SER A 150 2.91 11.21 4.95
C SER A 150 1.86 11.96 5.76
N ARG A 151 2.29 12.74 6.76
CA ARG A 151 1.43 13.69 7.49
C ARG A 151 0.98 14.86 6.64
N THR A 152 1.66 15.12 5.53
CA THR A 152 1.30 16.14 4.54
C THR A 152 1.01 15.49 3.19
N ARG A 153 0.32 16.22 2.30
CA ARG A 153 0.00 15.74 0.94
C ARG A 153 1.21 15.58 0.02
N GLN A 154 2.37 16.05 0.47
CA GLN A 154 3.64 15.96 -0.24
C GLN A 154 4.69 15.45 0.73
N LEU A 155 5.64 14.67 0.22
CA LEU A 155 6.80 14.17 0.95
C LEU A 155 8.06 14.43 0.11
N PRO A 156 9.20 14.81 0.71
CA PRO A 156 10.40 15.09 -0.06
C PRO A 156 10.84 13.88 -0.90
N PRO A 157 11.23 14.06 -2.19
CA PRO A 157 11.61 12.96 -3.07
C PRO A 157 12.73 12.09 -2.49
N GLU A 158 13.70 12.68 -1.79
CA GLU A 158 14.78 11.94 -1.13
C GLU A 158 14.25 11.00 -0.03
N THR A 159 13.18 11.37 0.66
CA THR A 159 12.55 10.52 1.67
C THR A 159 11.82 9.36 1.00
N VAL A 160 11.08 9.63 -0.08
CA VAL A 160 10.40 8.58 -0.86
C VAL A 160 11.41 7.55 -1.38
N GLU A 161 12.51 7.98 -1.99
CA GLU A 161 13.55 7.08 -2.50
C GLU A 161 14.27 6.30 -1.40
N HIS A 162 14.46 6.90 -0.22
CA HIS A 162 14.98 6.18 0.94
C HIS A 162 14.04 5.05 1.40
N LEU A 163 12.73 5.31 1.45
CA LEU A 163 11.73 4.31 1.84
C LEU A 163 11.58 3.19 0.79
N LYS A 164 11.67 3.52 -0.50
CA LYS A 164 11.76 2.51 -1.56
C LYS A 164 13.03 1.65 -1.43
N SER A 165 14.17 2.28 -1.16
CA SER A 165 15.44 1.56 -0.94
C SER A 165 15.33 0.60 0.26
N THR A 166 14.59 1.00 1.29
CA THR A 166 14.28 0.15 2.45
C THR A 166 13.48 -1.09 2.03
N LEU A 167 12.40 -0.94 1.27
CA LEU A 167 11.64 -2.07 0.71
C LEU A 167 12.52 -3.00 -0.15
N GLN A 168 13.34 -2.43 -1.03
CA GLN A 168 14.26 -3.19 -1.88
C GLN A 168 15.27 -4.00 -1.06
N SER A 169 15.78 -3.45 0.05
CA SER A 169 16.68 -4.17 0.96
C SER A 169 16.03 -5.41 1.59
N TYR A 170 14.69 -5.42 1.70
CA TYR A 170 13.87 -6.55 2.15
C TYR A 170 13.39 -7.44 1.00
N LYS A 171 13.92 -7.24 -0.21
CA LYS A 171 13.56 -7.97 -1.44
C LYS A 171 12.10 -7.77 -1.87
N ILE A 172 11.51 -6.64 -1.51
CA ILE A 172 10.18 -6.21 -1.98
C ILE A 172 10.38 -5.36 -3.24
N GLU A 173 9.73 -5.72 -4.35
CA GLU A 173 9.90 -5.05 -5.63
C GLU A 173 9.20 -3.69 -5.67
N THR A 174 9.94 -2.60 -5.85
CA THR A 174 9.36 -1.25 -5.89
C THR A 174 9.16 -0.68 -7.28
N ALA A 175 9.59 -1.38 -8.34
CA ALA A 175 9.52 -0.90 -9.72
C ALA A 175 8.10 -0.62 -10.22
N ARG A 176 7.08 -1.19 -9.54
CA ARG A 176 5.67 -0.98 -9.84
C ARG A 176 4.96 -0.11 -8.82
N MET A 177 5.69 0.50 -7.88
CA MET A 177 5.08 1.50 -7.02
C MET A 177 4.58 2.67 -7.88
N MET A 178 3.39 3.14 -7.56
CA MET A 178 2.68 4.18 -8.27
C MET A 178 2.49 5.37 -7.34
N PRO A 179 2.81 6.60 -7.79
CA PRO A 179 2.47 7.79 -7.03
C PRO A 179 0.97 8.01 -6.98
N THR A 180 0.50 8.50 -5.85
CA THR A 180 -0.89 8.86 -5.62
C THR A 180 -1.07 10.35 -5.85
N ASP A 181 -2.06 10.73 -6.67
CA ASP A 181 -2.36 12.13 -6.94
C ASP A 181 -2.97 12.79 -5.69
N GLN A 182 -2.22 13.70 -5.07
CA GLN A 182 -2.64 14.48 -3.89
C GLN A 182 -2.91 15.96 -4.23
N GLU A 183 -2.99 16.31 -5.51
CA GLU A 183 -3.23 17.67 -5.97
C GLU A 183 -4.73 17.95 -6.17
N ASN A 184 -5.16 19.19 -5.98
CA ASN A 184 -6.56 19.63 -6.18
C ASN A 184 -7.59 18.80 -5.38
N CYS A 185 -7.27 18.45 -4.13
CA CYS A 185 -8.16 17.72 -3.25
C CYS A 185 -9.23 18.64 -2.63
N PRO A 186 -10.51 18.20 -2.59
CA PRO A 186 -11.58 18.92 -1.88
C PRO A 186 -11.27 19.15 -0.40
N SER A 187 -11.88 20.17 0.19
CA SER A 187 -11.68 20.53 1.61
C SER A 187 -12.30 19.52 2.59
N ASP A 188 -13.26 18.72 2.14
CA ASP A 188 -13.93 17.65 2.90
C ASP A 188 -13.18 16.30 2.82
N MET A 189 -12.05 16.28 2.12
CA MET A 189 -10.99 15.27 2.24
C MET A 189 -10.11 15.63 3.44
#